data_AF-A0A7V8FA05-F1
#
_entry.id   AF-A0A7V8FA05-F1
#
_cell.length_a   1.000
_cell.length_b   1.000
_cell.length_c   1.000
_cell.angle_alpha   90.00
_cell.angle_beta   90.00
_cell.angle_gamma   90.00
#
_symmetry.space_group_name_H-M   'P 1'
#
loop_
_entity.id
_entity.type
_entity.pdbx_description
1 polymer ?
#
loop_
_entity_poly.entity_id
_entity_poly.type
_entity_poly.pdbx_seq_one_letter_code
_entity_poly.pdbx_strand_id
1 'polypeptide(L)'
;MRRTLLSVLVALTIAGGVIAKDTDPYNKVNGSVEVSAGEHVDKVSTVNGSVRVGDRAVVQKAQTVNGSVRLGDSASADKLDTVNGAVNLGAKAKVSGDVKSVNGRVYLDKGADIGGRLYNVNGEIELDNAHVGQGIETVNADLTVGSNSKVEGGILYKKPQGNGWRDENRNPKVVIGPHAVVKGDLTFERPVDLFVSDSASVGNVQGATAKKFSGSAP
;
A
#
# COMPACT_ATOMS: atom_id res chain seq x y z
N MET A 1 -11.41 5.59 24.40
CA MET A 1 -10.94 5.08 23.09
C MET A 1 -10.33 6.25 22.31
N ARG A 2 -9.00 6.26 22.13
CA ARG A 2 -8.28 7.34 21.46
C ARG A 2 -8.61 7.32 19.97
N ARG A 3 -9.33 8.36 19.50
CA ARG A 3 -9.62 8.61 18.08
C ARG A 3 -8.34 9.10 17.41
N THR A 4 -7.58 8.21 16.78
CA THR A 4 -6.40 8.58 15.98
C THR A 4 -6.86 9.15 14.64
N LEU A 5 -6.85 10.48 14.60
CA LEU A 5 -7.02 11.33 13.42
C LEU A 5 -6.06 10.85 12.32
N LEU A 6 -6.59 10.38 11.19
CA LEU A 6 -5.75 10.01 10.05
C LEU A 6 -5.48 11.25 9.19
N SER A 7 -4.77 12.21 9.78
CA SER A 7 -4.07 13.22 9.00
C SER A 7 -2.82 12.55 8.45
N VAL A 8 -2.92 11.90 7.28
CA VAL A 8 -1.71 11.47 6.54
C VAL A 8 -1.10 12.73 5.94
N LEU A 9 -0.52 13.57 6.79
CA LEU A 9 0.35 14.65 6.37
C LEU A 9 1.65 13.97 5.92
N VAL A 10 1.77 13.66 4.62
CA VAL A 10 3.08 13.38 4.04
C VAL A 10 3.82 14.71 4.04
N ALA A 11 4.44 15.04 5.17
CA ALA A 11 5.32 16.19 5.30
C ALA A 11 6.58 15.90 4.46
N LEU A 12 6.49 16.17 3.17
CA LEU A 12 7.66 16.15 2.30
C LEU A 12 8.41 17.46 2.55
N THR A 13 9.31 17.46 3.54
CA THR A 13 10.32 18.50 3.70
C THR A 13 11.33 18.37 2.57
N ILE A 14 10.94 18.86 1.38
CA ILE A 14 11.89 19.23 0.36
C ILE A 14 12.44 20.56 0.85
N ALA A 15 13.66 20.57 1.38
CA ALA A 15 14.36 21.81 1.59
C ALA A 15 14.50 22.47 0.21
N GLY A 16 13.60 23.40 -0.10
CA GLY A 16 13.63 24.22 -1.30
C GLY A 16 14.80 25.19 -1.21
N GLY A 17 16.01 24.68 -1.42
CA GLY A 17 17.20 25.48 -1.68
C GLY A 17 17.18 25.91 -3.13
N VAL A 18 16.91 27.20 -3.34
CA VAL A 18 17.44 28.07 -4.40
C VAL A 18 18.36 27.37 -5.40
N ILE A 19 17.97 27.34 -6.68
CA ILE A 19 18.77 26.98 -7.89
C ILE A 19 20.11 26.30 -7.54
N ALA A 20 20.08 25.01 -7.24
CA ALA A 20 21.27 24.20 -7.03
C ALA A 20 21.32 23.14 -8.14
N LYS A 21 22.47 23.04 -8.81
CA LYS A 21 22.81 21.91 -9.69
C LYS A 21 22.36 20.59 -9.04
N ASP A 22 21.66 19.75 -9.80
CA ASP A 22 21.41 18.33 -9.51
C ASP A 22 22.73 17.65 -9.10
N THR A 23 23.03 17.63 -7.79
CA THR A 23 24.27 17.03 -7.27
C THR A 23 23.97 15.73 -6.53
N ASP A 24 22.71 15.51 -6.14
CA ASP A 24 22.22 14.26 -5.56
C ASP A 24 21.36 13.51 -6.60
N PRO A 25 21.86 12.42 -7.22
CA PRO A 25 21.09 11.69 -8.23
C PRO A 25 19.82 11.02 -7.65
N TYR A 26 19.72 10.89 -6.33
CA TYR A 26 18.64 10.23 -5.62
C TYR A 26 17.58 11.18 -5.05
N ASN A 27 17.80 12.50 -5.13
CA ASN A 27 16.84 13.50 -4.66
C ASN A 27 16.52 14.52 -5.75
N LYS A 28 15.36 14.37 -6.38
CA LYS A 28 14.93 15.22 -7.50
C LYS A 28 13.65 15.96 -7.20
N VAL A 29 13.46 17.13 -7.80
CA VAL A 29 12.13 17.76 -7.84
C VAL A 29 11.38 17.31 -9.09
N ASN A 30 12.08 17.27 -10.23
CA ASN A 30 11.54 16.81 -11.50
C ASN A 30 12.42 15.68 -12.05
N GLY A 31 11.78 14.66 -12.60
CA GLY A 31 12.46 13.51 -13.18
C GLY A 31 12.44 12.29 -12.27
N SER A 32 12.57 11.14 -12.91
CA SER A 32 12.60 9.85 -12.22
C SER A 32 13.96 9.59 -11.59
N VAL A 33 13.93 8.83 -10.50
CA VAL A 33 15.12 8.31 -9.80
C VAL A 33 15.15 6.81 -10.02
N GLU A 34 16.30 6.30 -10.40
CA GLU A 34 16.53 4.87 -10.60
C GLU A 34 17.70 4.44 -9.71
N VAL A 35 17.46 3.40 -8.92
CA VAL A 35 18.49 2.68 -8.17
C VAL A 35 18.75 1.39 -8.93
N SER A 36 20.01 1.15 -9.26
CA SER A 36 20.39 -0.01 -10.06
C SER A 36 20.21 -1.30 -9.28
N ALA A 37 20.08 -2.42 -9.99
CA ALA A 37 19.95 -3.73 -9.35
C ALA A 37 21.14 -4.04 -8.42
N GLY A 38 20.85 -4.52 -7.21
CA GLY A 38 21.85 -4.85 -6.19
C GLY A 38 22.53 -3.64 -5.53
N GLU A 39 22.13 -2.42 -5.86
CA GLU A 39 22.68 -1.20 -5.28
C GLU A 39 22.09 -0.93 -3.88
N HIS A 40 22.86 -0.25 -3.03
CA HIS A 40 22.45 0.12 -1.68
C HIS A 40 22.41 1.64 -1.58
N VAL A 41 21.23 2.20 -1.30
CA VAL A 41 21.02 3.66 -1.23
C VAL A 41 20.19 3.99 0.00
N ASP A 42 20.60 4.94 0.83
CA ASP A 42 19.83 5.23 2.04
C ASP A 42 18.45 5.81 1.71
N LYS A 43 18.38 6.88 0.91
CA LYS A 43 17.13 7.57 0.63
C LYS A 43 17.03 7.96 -0.83
N VAL A 44 15.87 7.65 -1.42
CA VAL A 44 15.48 8.11 -2.76
C VAL A 44 14.18 8.87 -2.70
N SER A 45 14.14 10.04 -3.33
CA SER A 45 12.94 10.86 -3.39
C SER A 45 12.80 11.65 -4.68
N THR A 46 11.56 11.77 -5.15
CA THR A 46 11.21 12.73 -6.21
C THR A 46 9.84 13.36 -5.97
N VAL A 47 9.53 14.50 -6.61
CA VAL A 47 8.18 15.09 -6.54
C VAL A 47 7.39 14.76 -7.78
N ASN A 48 7.93 15.08 -8.95
CA ASN A 48 7.31 14.82 -10.25
C ASN A 48 8.15 13.82 -11.01
N GLY A 49 8.02 12.55 -10.62
CA GLY A 49 8.83 11.47 -11.13
C GLY A 49 8.49 10.15 -10.44
N SER A 50 8.87 9.05 -11.08
CA SER A 50 8.78 7.74 -10.44
C SER A 50 10.11 7.37 -9.79
N VAL A 51 10.04 6.61 -8.70
CA VAL A 51 11.19 5.94 -8.10
C VAL A 51 11.17 4.49 -8.55
N ARG A 52 12.25 4.04 -9.22
CA ARG A 52 12.45 2.64 -9.60
C ARG A 52 13.63 2.10 -8.83
N VAL A 53 13.40 1.11 -8.00
CA VAL A 53 14.43 0.39 -7.26
C VAL A 53 14.62 -0.93 -7.98
N GLY A 54 15.82 -1.18 -8.50
CA GLY A 54 16.14 -2.38 -9.26
C GLY A 54 16.10 -3.66 -8.41
N ASP A 55 16.17 -4.80 -9.08
CA ASP A 55 16.11 -6.11 -8.41
C ASP A 55 17.24 -6.28 -7.40
N ARG A 56 16.94 -6.87 -6.25
CA ARG A 56 17.89 -7.11 -5.13
C ARG A 56 18.55 -5.84 -4.59
N ALA A 57 18.11 -4.65 -4.99
CA ALA A 57 18.61 -3.40 -4.42
C ALA A 57 18.04 -3.20 -3.01
N VAL A 58 18.76 -2.43 -2.21
CA VAL A 58 18.42 -2.11 -0.82
C VAL A 58 18.26 -0.61 -0.71
N VAL A 59 17.09 -0.14 -0.31
CA VAL A 59 16.86 1.28 -0.02
C VAL A 59 16.26 1.49 1.35
N GLN A 60 16.76 2.37 2.22
CA GLN A 60 16.04 2.56 3.51
C GLN A 60 14.68 3.20 3.26
N LYS A 61 14.65 4.29 2.48
CA LYS A 61 13.40 4.99 2.19
C LYS A 61 13.24 5.34 0.71
N ALA A 62 12.10 4.98 0.13
CA ALA A 62 11.67 5.45 -1.19
C ALA A 62 10.37 6.24 -1.13
N GLN A 63 10.37 7.45 -1.68
CA GLN A 63 9.19 8.34 -1.62
C GLN A 63 8.96 9.15 -2.90
N THR A 64 7.69 9.36 -3.26
CA THR A 64 7.32 10.31 -4.33
C THR A 64 5.98 11.00 -4.06
N VAL A 65 5.69 12.11 -4.74
CA VAL A 65 4.39 12.79 -4.66
C VAL A 65 3.55 12.48 -5.89
N ASN A 66 4.04 12.79 -7.09
CA ASN A 66 3.36 12.58 -8.36
C ASN A 66 4.17 11.59 -9.19
N GLY A 67 3.99 10.32 -8.87
CA GLY A 67 4.66 9.23 -9.55
C GLY A 67 4.53 7.91 -8.81
N SER A 68 5.06 6.87 -9.46
CA SER A 68 5.02 5.52 -8.90
C SER A 68 6.30 5.19 -8.14
N VAL A 69 6.18 4.35 -7.11
CA VAL A 69 7.32 3.69 -6.46
C VAL A 69 7.29 2.22 -6.86
N ARG A 70 8.35 1.73 -7.47
CA ARG A 70 8.50 0.32 -7.81
C ARG A 70 9.73 -0.26 -7.11
N LEU A 71 9.53 -1.34 -6.36
CA LEU A 71 10.59 -2.23 -5.93
C LEU A 71 10.67 -3.41 -6.90
N GLY A 72 11.87 -3.66 -7.41
CA GLY A 72 12.17 -4.83 -8.22
C GLY A 72 12.13 -6.12 -7.41
N ASP A 73 12.40 -7.23 -8.08
CA ASP A 73 12.31 -8.54 -7.47
C ASP A 73 13.38 -8.71 -6.39
N SER A 74 12.97 -9.25 -5.25
CA SER A 74 13.84 -9.43 -4.06
C SER A 74 14.53 -8.15 -3.58
N ALA A 75 14.07 -6.96 -4.01
CA ALA A 75 14.53 -5.70 -3.46
C ALA A 75 14.01 -5.52 -2.03
N SER A 76 14.72 -4.75 -1.21
CA SER A 76 14.29 -4.47 0.16
C SER A 76 14.21 -2.98 0.44
N ALA A 77 13.20 -2.58 1.22
CA ALA A 77 13.14 -1.25 1.80
C ALA A 77 12.69 -1.22 3.26
N ASP A 78 12.92 -0.12 3.96
CA ASP A 78 12.30 0.07 5.29
C ASP A 78 10.94 0.74 5.19
N LYS A 79 10.78 1.69 4.27
CA LYS A 79 9.53 2.43 4.12
C LYS A 79 9.29 2.90 2.69
N LEU A 80 8.05 2.80 2.25
CA LEU A 80 7.58 3.33 0.97
C LEU A 80 6.44 4.33 1.19
N ASP A 81 6.58 5.54 0.64
CA ASP A 81 5.55 6.57 0.71
C ASP A 81 5.22 7.11 -0.69
N THR A 82 3.94 7.15 -1.09
CA THR A 82 3.49 7.88 -2.29
C THR A 82 2.19 8.63 -2.05
N VAL A 83 1.95 9.71 -2.80
CA VAL A 83 0.70 10.48 -2.73
C VAL A 83 -0.17 10.18 -3.94
N ASN A 84 0.29 10.46 -5.15
CA ASN A 84 -0.45 10.30 -6.41
C ASN A 84 0.34 9.37 -7.33
N GLY A 85 0.13 8.07 -7.16
CA GLY A 85 0.73 7.05 -8.02
C GLY A 85 0.78 5.68 -7.37
N ALA A 86 1.18 4.70 -8.18
CA ALA A 86 1.17 3.31 -7.77
C ALA A 86 2.39 2.93 -6.91
N VAL A 87 2.20 2.03 -5.97
CA VAL A 87 3.27 1.28 -5.31
C VAL A 87 3.25 -0.15 -5.83
N ASN A 88 4.35 -0.62 -6.41
CA ASN A 88 4.47 -1.99 -6.89
C ASN A 88 5.67 -2.67 -6.22
N LEU A 89 5.43 -3.77 -5.51
CA LEU A 89 6.47 -4.64 -4.96
C LEU A 89 6.59 -5.86 -5.86
N GLY A 90 7.77 -6.04 -6.47
CA GLY A 90 8.09 -7.22 -7.26
C GLY A 90 8.13 -8.51 -6.44
N ALA A 91 8.35 -9.63 -7.11
CA ALA A 91 8.33 -10.93 -6.48
C ALA A 91 9.37 -11.02 -5.37
N LYS A 92 8.94 -11.49 -4.19
CA LYS A 92 9.78 -11.61 -2.98
C LYS A 92 10.42 -10.31 -2.49
N ALA A 93 9.95 -9.14 -2.97
CA ALA A 93 10.39 -7.86 -2.43
C ALA A 93 9.94 -7.72 -0.97
N LYS A 94 10.74 -7.04 -0.15
CA LYS A 94 10.50 -6.91 1.29
C LYS A 94 10.45 -5.45 1.72
N VAL A 95 9.45 -5.08 2.50
CA VAL A 95 9.40 -3.80 3.18
C VAL A 95 9.35 -4.06 4.68
N SER A 96 10.38 -3.69 5.43
CA SER A 96 10.47 -4.00 6.86
C SER A 96 9.45 -3.22 7.70
N GLY A 97 9.14 -1.99 7.30
CA GLY A 97 8.17 -1.10 7.94
C GLY A 97 6.90 -0.89 7.13
N ASP A 98 6.40 0.35 7.14
CA ASP A 98 5.11 0.70 6.58
C ASP A 98 5.17 1.01 5.08
N VAL A 99 4.05 0.76 4.40
CA VAL A 99 3.77 1.28 3.06
C VAL A 99 2.61 2.26 3.15
N LYS A 100 2.76 3.48 2.63
CA LYS A 100 1.74 4.52 2.64
C LYS A 100 1.46 5.01 1.23
N SER A 101 0.19 4.97 0.83
CA SER A 101 -0.29 5.53 -0.42
C SER A 101 -1.52 6.40 -0.16
N VAL A 102 -1.71 7.49 -0.91
CA VAL A 102 -2.92 8.33 -0.75
C VAL A 102 -3.89 8.07 -1.90
N ASN A 103 -3.46 8.23 -3.14
CA ASN A 103 -4.26 8.06 -4.35
C ASN A 103 -3.48 7.18 -5.32
N GLY A 104 -3.71 5.87 -5.26
CA GLY A 104 -3.02 4.97 -6.16
C GLY A 104 -3.26 3.49 -5.88
N ARG A 105 -2.82 2.68 -6.85
CA ARG A 105 -2.80 1.24 -6.72
C ARG A 105 -1.61 0.80 -5.87
N VAL A 106 -1.80 -0.10 -4.94
CA VAL A 106 -0.75 -0.83 -4.22
C VAL A 106 -0.83 -2.28 -4.65
N TYR A 107 0.17 -2.77 -5.36
CA TYR A 107 0.26 -4.16 -5.82
C TYR A 107 1.46 -4.86 -5.20
N LEU A 108 1.21 -6.02 -4.60
CA LEU A 108 2.22 -6.91 -4.05
C LEU A 108 2.23 -8.20 -4.87
N ASP A 109 3.33 -8.45 -5.57
CA ASP A 109 3.54 -9.67 -6.34
C ASP A 109 3.88 -10.86 -5.42
N LYS A 110 4.02 -12.04 -6.02
CA LYS A 110 4.21 -13.33 -5.36
C LYS A 110 5.35 -13.32 -4.37
N GLY A 111 5.01 -13.65 -3.13
CA GLY A 111 5.94 -13.73 -2.02
C GLY A 111 6.46 -12.39 -1.53
N ALA A 112 5.93 -11.27 -2.03
CA ALA A 112 6.24 -9.95 -1.46
C ALA A 112 5.77 -9.88 0.00
N ASP A 113 6.52 -9.16 0.82
CA ASP A 113 6.34 -9.12 2.27
C ASP A 113 6.43 -7.69 2.78
N ILE A 114 5.38 -7.22 3.45
CA ILE A 114 5.38 -5.98 4.23
C ILE A 114 5.35 -6.38 5.71
N GLY A 115 6.45 -6.17 6.42
CA GLY A 115 6.54 -6.43 7.86
C GLY A 115 5.69 -5.49 8.71
N GLY A 116 5.50 -4.24 8.25
CA GLY A 116 4.70 -3.22 8.90
C GLY A 116 3.24 -3.16 8.42
N ARG A 117 2.64 -1.97 8.50
CA ARG A 117 1.24 -1.74 8.11
C ARG A 117 1.15 -1.12 6.71
N LEU A 118 0.15 -1.55 5.95
CA LEU A 118 -0.22 -0.93 4.67
C LEU A 118 -1.33 0.10 4.91
N TYR A 119 -1.04 1.36 4.59
CA TYR A 119 -2.01 2.46 4.63
C TYR A 119 -2.34 2.91 3.21
N ASN A 120 -3.63 3.06 2.90
CA ASN A 120 -4.11 3.69 1.67
C ASN A 120 -5.24 4.70 1.99
N VAL A 121 -5.55 5.64 1.09
CA VAL A 121 -6.78 6.45 1.20
C VAL A 121 -7.74 6.12 0.07
N ASN A 122 -7.30 6.23 -1.19
CA ASN A 122 -8.08 5.93 -2.39
C ASN A 122 -7.26 5.06 -3.36
N GLY A 123 -7.97 4.27 -4.16
CA GLY A 123 -7.40 3.48 -5.24
C GLY A 123 -7.70 1.99 -5.08
N GLU A 124 -6.67 1.17 -5.16
CA GLU A 124 -6.80 -0.28 -5.20
C GLU A 124 -5.64 -0.91 -4.43
N ILE A 125 -5.90 -1.96 -3.68
CA ILE A 125 -4.88 -2.77 -3.02
C ILE A 125 -5.05 -4.21 -3.49
N GLU A 126 -3.99 -4.81 -4.00
CA GLU A 126 -4.00 -6.18 -4.48
C GLU A 126 -2.76 -6.94 -3.98
N LEU A 127 -3.01 -8.11 -3.38
CA LEU A 127 -1.98 -9.00 -2.86
C LEU A 127 -2.07 -10.33 -3.63
N ASP A 128 -1.07 -10.64 -4.46
CA ASP A 128 -0.96 -11.94 -5.12
C ASP A 128 0.02 -12.83 -4.35
N ASN A 129 -0.50 -13.80 -3.57
CA ASN A 129 0.29 -14.68 -2.70
C ASN A 129 1.36 -13.91 -1.89
N ALA A 130 0.92 -12.83 -1.23
CA ALA A 130 1.77 -11.88 -0.54
C ALA A 130 1.41 -11.75 0.95
N HIS A 131 2.28 -11.12 1.73
CA HIS A 131 2.13 -10.99 3.17
C HIS A 131 2.14 -9.53 3.65
N VAL A 132 1.25 -9.20 4.60
CA VAL A 132 1.24 -7.93 5.34
C VAL A 132 1.14 -8.23 6.85
N GLY A 133 2.13 -7.78 7.62
CA GLY A 133 2.35 -8.19 9.01
C GLY A 133 1.59 -7.39 10.08
N GLN A 134 1.26 -6.12 9.84
CA GLN A 134 0.57 -5.27 10.84
C GLN A 134 -0.79 -4.75 10.36
N GLY A 135 -1.34 -5.35 9.32
CA GLY A 135 -2.69 -5.12 8.85
C GLY A 135 -2.78 -4.12 7.71
N ILE A 136 -4.01 -3.93 7.26
CA ILE A 136 -4.35 -3.01 6.18
C ILE A 136 -5.32 -1.96 6.74
N GLU A 137 -5.01 -0.69 6.51
CA GLU A 137 -5.89 0.42 6.86
C GLU A 137 -6.17 1.26 5.61
N THR A 138 -7.45 1.46 5.29
CA THR A 138 -7.85 2.26 4.13
C THR A 138 -9.15 3.01 4.34
N VAL A 139 -9.53 3.87 3.39
CA VAL A 139 -10.78 4.62 3.38
C VAL A 139 -11.66 4.21 2.21
N ASN A 140 -11.16 4.33 0.97
CA ASN A 140 -11.93 4.16 -0.27
C ASN A 140 -11.30 3.16 -1.26
N ALA A 141 -10.29 2.39 -0.86
CA ALA A 141 -9.68 1.43 -1.78
C ALA A 141 -10.57 0.21 -2.04
N ASP A 142 -10.65 -0.24 -3.29
CA ASP A 142 -10.98 -1.64 -3.56
C ASP A 142 -9.82 -2.51 -3.02
N LEU A 143 -10.12 -3.62 -2.36
CA LEU A 143 -9.13 -4.50 -1.75
C LEU A 143 -9.31 -5.93 -2.23
N THR A 144 -8.26 -6.51 -2.81
CA THR A 144 -8.18 -7.94 -3.14
C THR A 144 -7.04 -8.56 -2.34
N VAL A 145 -7.39 -9.33 -1.30
CA VAL A 145 -6.46 -10.27 -0.67
C VAL A 145 -6.51 -11.55 -1.49
N GLY A 146 -5.63 -11.65 -2.48
CA GLY A 146 -5.62 -12.73 -3.46
C GLY A 146 -5.28 -14.10 -2.87
N SER A 147 -5.25 -15.12 -3.72
CA SER A 147 -5.12 -16.50 -3.28
C SER A 147 -3.83 -16.74 -2.50
N ASN A 148 -3.92 -17.46 -1.38
CA ASN A 148 -2.79 -17.75 -0.47
C ASN A 148 -2.13 -16.51 0.17
N SER A 149 -2.65 -15.31 -0.06
CA SER A 149 -2.17 -14.11 0.62
C SER A 149 -2.53 -14.14 2.10
N LYS A 150 -1.69 -13.50 2.91
CA LYS A 150 -1.83 -13.48 4.37
C LYS A 150 -1.74 -12.07 4.90
N VAL A 151 -2.74 -11.68 5.67
CA VAL A 151 -2.77 -10.40 6.38
C VAL A 151 -2.85 -10.68 7.87
N GLU A 152 -1.88 -10.21 8.63
CA GLU A 152 -1.90 -10.21 10.09
C GLU A 152 -2.31 -8.82 10.59
N GLY A 153 -2.86 -8.70 11.80
CA GLY A 153 -3.28 -7.40 12.35
C GLY A 153 -4.61 -6.86 11.83
N GLY A 154 -5.34 -7.64 11.02
CA GLY A 154 -6.70 -7.32 10.56
C GLY A 154 -6.79 -6.32 9.40
N ILE A 155 -8.01 -5.94 9.08
CA ILE A 155 -8.36 -4.97 8.02
C ILE A 155 -9.27 -3.90 8.64
N LEU A 156 -8.92 -2.63 8.43
CA LEU A 156 -9.71 -1.50 8.90
C LEU A 156 -10.07 -0.57 7.75
N TYR A 157 -11.38 -0.43 7.48
CA TYR A 157 -11.91 0.64 6.65
C TYR A 157 -12.43 1.75 7.54
N LYS A 158 -11.84 2.94 7.42
CA LYS A 158 -12.29 4.12 8.15
C LYS A 158 -13.41 4.84 7.42
N LYS A 159 -14.26 5.54 8.18
CA LYS A 159 -15.22 6.47 7.59
C LYS A 159 -14.49 7.65 6.94
N PRO A 160 -14.94 8.13 5.76
CA PRO A 160 -14.42 9.37 5.18
C PRO A 160 -14.60 10.56 6.14
N GLN A 161 -13.68 11.53 6.12
CA GLN A 161 -13.78 12.75 6.93
C GLN A 161 -13.82 14.01 6.05
N GLY A 162 -14.83 14.88 6.27
CA GLY A 162 -14.89 16.27 5.75
C GLY A 162 -15.94 16.53 4.65
N ASN A 163 -16.54 17.73 4.68
CA ASN A 163 -17.60 18.22 3.75
C ASN A 163 -17.15 18.51 2.29
N GLY A 164 -15.91 18.16 1.91
CA GLY A 164 -15.29 18.67 0.67
C GLY A 164 -14.51 17.66 -0.16
N TRP A 165 -14.49 16.39 0.23
CA TRP A 165 -13.89 15.32 -0.55
C TRP A 165 -15.03 14.54 -1.18
N ARG A 166 -15.07 14.50 -2.51
CA ARG A 166 -16.10 13.81 -3.31
C ARG A 166 -16.60 12.57 -2.59
N ASP A 167 -17.88 12.58 -2.21
CA ASP A 167 -18.61 11.37 -1.87
C ASP A 167 -18.51 10.45 -3.09
N GLU A 168 -17.48 9.60 -3.13
CA GLU A 168 -17.51 8.43 -3.98
C GLU A 168 -18.66 7.59 -3.44
N ASN A 169 -19.82 7.77 -4.07
CA ASN A 169 -21.10 7.15 -3.74
C ASN A 169 -21.08 5.62 -3.97
N ARG A 170 -19.90 5.04 -4.20
CA ARG A 170 -19.68 3.62 -4.42
C ARG A 170 -19.09 3.01 -3.16
N ASN A 171 -19.64 1.85 -2.79
CA ASN A 171 -19.06 0.98 -1.78
C ASN A 171 -17.78 0.32 -2.35
N PRO A 172 -16.65 0.37 -1.63
CA PRO A 172 -15.46 -0.37 -2.02
C PRO A 172 -15.75 -1.86 -2.07
N LYS A 173 -15.23 -2.52 -3.09
CA LYS A 173 -15.26 -3.98 -3.21
C LYS A 173 -14.08 -4.54 -2.40
N VAL A 174 -14.39 -5.44 -1.48
CA VAL A 174 -13.39 -6.15 -0.67
C VAL A 174 -13.51 -7.63 -0.97
N VAL A 175 -12.47 -8.23 -1.53
CA VAL A 175 -12.40 -9.65 -1.88
C VAL A 175 -11.34 -10.32 -1.03
N ILE A 176 -11.75 -11.33 -0.27
CA ILE A 176 -10.85 -12.27 0.38
C ILE A 176 -10.85 -13.56 -0.45
N GLY A 177 -9.76 -13.80 -1.17
CA GLY A 177 -9.60 -14.85 -2.15
C GLY A 177 -9.39 -16.25 -1.55
N PRO A 178 -9.33 -17.29 -2.41
CA PRO A 178 -9.17 -18.67 -1.98
C PRO A 178 -7.92 -18.93 -1.13
N HIS A 179 -8.06 -19.67 -0.05
CA HIS A 179 -6.96 -19.98 0.89
C HIS A 179 -6.26 -18.76 1.49
N ALA A 180 -6.80 -17.54 1.31
CA ALA A 180 -6.28 -16.36 1.96
C ALA A 180 -6.54 -16.42 3.46
N VAL A 181 -5.62 -15.86 4.25
CA VAL A 181 -5.71 -15.83 5.71
C VAL A 181 -5.64 -14.40 6.20
N VAL A 182 -6.73 -13.93 6.81
CA VAL A 182 -6.77 -12.66 7.54
C VAL A 182 -6.84 -12.95 9.03
N LYS A 183 -5.71 -12.77 9.73
CA LYS A 183 -5.64 -12.87 11.19
C LYS A 183 -5.92 -11.50 11.81
N GLY A 184 -6.93 -11.45 12.67
CA GLY A 184 -7.42 -10.23 13.30
C GLY A 184 -8.77 -9.81 12.74
N ASP A 185 -9.32 -8.73 13.29
CA ASP A 185 -10.66 -8.25 12.95
C ASP A 185 -10.70 -7.58 11.58
N LEU A 186 -11.81 -7.76 10.87
CA LEU A 186 -12.18 -7.01 9.69
C LEU A 186 -13.24 -5.99 10.11
N THR A 187 -12.82 -4.75 10.32
CA THR A 187 -13.66 -3.67 10.83
C THR A 187 -13.94 -2.66 9.74
N PHE A 188 -15.22 -2.45 9.43
CA PHE A 188 -15.67 -1.52 8.42
C PHE A 188 -16.50 -0.40 9.06
N GLU A 189 -15.93 0.80 9.18
CA GLU A 189 -16.62 2.00 9.69
C GLU A 189 -17.45 2.71 8.60
N ARG A 190 -17.52 2.12 7.42
CA ARG A 190 -18.34 2.56 6.28
C ARG A 190 -18.85 1.33 5.50
N PRO A 191 -19.91 1.48 4.69
CA PRO A 191 -20.40 0.39 3.86
C PRO A 191 -19.34 -0.08 2.85
N VAL A 192 -19.22 -1.41 2.69
CA VAL A 192 -18.38 -2.07 1.70
C VAL A 192 -19.12 -3.26 1.10
N ASP A 193 -18.75 -3.66 -0.12
CA ASP A 193 -19.15 -4.94 -0.71
C ASP A 193 -18.10 -6.00 -0.39
N LEU A 194 -18.31 -6.71 0.72
CA LEU A 194 -17.41 -7.77 1.19
C LEU A 194 -17.76 -9.12 0.57
N PHE A 195 -16.79 -9.70 -0.13
CA PHE A 195 -16.81 -11.05 -0.68
C PHE A 195 -15.73 -11.90 -0.02
N VAL A 196 -16.10 -13.08 0.48
CA VAL A 196 -15.16 -13.99 1.17
C VAL A 196 -15.27 -15.38 0.57
N SER A 197 -14.16 -15.92 0.08
CA SER A 197 -14.12 -17.29 -0.43
C SER A 197 -14.47 -18.29 0.66
N ASP A 198 -15.14 -19.38 0.30
CA ASP A 198 -15.46 -20.47 1.22
C ASP A 198 -14.20 -21.15 1.78
N SER A 199 -13.09 -21.07 1.05
CA SER A 199 -11.78 -21.61 1.47
C SER A 199 -10.90 -20.63 2.23
N ALA A 200 -11.34 -19.38 2.41
CA ALA A 200 -10.59 -18.35 3.14
C ALA A 200 -10.82 -18.47 4.65
N SER A 201 -9.78 -18.13 5.42
CA SER A 201 -9.86 -18.00 6.88
C SER A 201 -9.82 -16.52 7.26
N VAL A 202 -10.89 -16.00 7.85
CA VAL A 202 -10.99 -14.60 8.29
C VAL A 202 -11.33 -14.54 9.77
N GLY A 203 -10.88 -13.49 10.46
CA GLY A 203 -11.30 -13.18 11.83
C GLY A 203 -12.72 -12.61 11.90
N ASN A 204 -13.03 -11.96 13.02
CA ASN A 204 -14.35 -11.38 13.26
C ASN A 204 -14.63 -10.25 12.27
N VAL A 205 -15.83 -10.23 11.69
CA VAL A 205 -16.27 -9.19 10.73
C VAL A 205 -17.24 -8.24 11.43
N GLN A 206 -16.95 -6.94 11.38
CA GLN A 206 -17.74 -5.88 12.01
C GLN A 206 -18.08 -4.79 10.99
N GLY A 207 -19.35 -4.37 10.93
CA GLY A 207 -19.79 -3.27 10.06
C GLY A 207 -19.99 -3.62 8.58
N ALA A 208 -19.85 -4.90 8.21
CA ALA A 208 -20.19 -5.42 6.89
C ALA A 208 -20.78 -6.84 6.98
N THR A 209 -21.51 -7.25 5.94
CA THR A 209 -22.01 -8.62 5.79
C THR A 209 -21.23 -9.32 4.70
N ALA A 210 -20.54 -10.41 5.04
CA ALA A 210 -19.76 -11.18 4.08
C ALA A 210 -20.66 -11.95 3.11
N LYS A 211 -20.51 -11.70 1.80
CA LYS A 211 -21.07 -12.51 0.71
C LYS A 211 -20.10 -13.65 0.43
N LYS A 212 -20.54 -14.89 0.68
CA LYS A 212 -19.73 -16.07 0.42
C LYS A 212 -19.70 -16.39 -1.08
N PHE A 213 -18.56 -16.88 -1.57
CA PHE A 213 -18.40 -17.33 -2.94
C PHE A 213 -17.45 -18.53 -3.03
N SER A 214 -17.60 -19.30 -4.11
CA SER A 214 -16.75 -20.44 -4.45
C SER A 214 -16.00 -20.20 -5.76
N GLY A 215 -14.93 -20.95 -6.01
CA GLY A 215 -14.07 -20.77 -7.19
C GLY A 215 -13.01 -19.69 -7.02
N SER A 216 -12.45 -19.20 -8.12
CA SER A 216 -11.30 -18.28 -8.13
C SER A 216 -11.67 -16.81 -7.90
N ALA A 217 -12.93 -16.43 -8.11
CA ALA A 217 -13.41 -15.06 -7.95
C ALA A 217 -14.95 -15.03 -7.69
N PRO A 218 -15.45 -14.01 -6.97
CA PRO A 218 -16.88 -13.80 -6.72
C PRO A 218 -17.66 -13.29 -7.94
#